data_AF-A0A7L3N4U7-F1
#
_entry.id   AF-A0A7L3N4U7-F1
#
_cell.length_a   1.000
_cell.length_b   1.000
_cell.length_c   1.000
_cell.angle_alpha   90.00
_cell.angle_beta   90.00
_cell.angle_gamma   90.00
#
_symmetry.space_group_name_H-M   'P 1'
#
loop_
_entity.id
_entity.type
_entity.pdbx_description
1 polymer ?
#
loop_
_entity_poly.entity_id
_entity_poly.type
_entity_poly.pdbx_seq_one_letter_code
_entity_poly.pdbx_strand_id
1 'polypeptide(L)'
;MFTVQVDEDKGQTQRLPTDQPISVRKLFVGGTSAQFQTAPLRNIPPFEGCIWNLVINATPMDFAQPVSFENADIGRCPSLEPEVRPSEDEDKPIPSTVLVQPELDTNGEKERPRVPPASPPPSLPSTLVSIA
;
A
#
# COMPACT_ATOMS: atom_id res chain seq x y z
N MET A 1 3.85 -36.72 -0.46
CA MET A 1 4.86 -35.87 -1.15
C MET A 1 4.90 -34.53 -0.44
N PHE A 2 6.08 -33.96 -0.25
CA PHE A 2 6.27 -32.64 0.34
C PHE A 2 6.83 -31.70 -0.73
N THR A 3 6.19 -30.55 -0.92
CA THR A 3 6.54 -29.60 -1.98
C THR A 3 6.82 -28.25 -1.35
N VAL A 4 7.92 -27.63 -1.76
CA VAL A 4 8.32 -26.28 -1.38
C VAL A 4 8.35 -25.43 -2.64
N GLN A 5 7.68 -24.29 -2.59
CA GLN A 5 7.66 -23.30 -3.67
C GLN A 5 7.93 -21.93 -3.06
N VAL A 6 8.74 -21.15 -3.75
CA VAL A 6 9.01 -19.75 -3.43
C VAL A 6 8.44 -18.95 -4.59
N ASP A 7 7.65 -17.93 -4.27
CA ASP A 7 6.94 -17.12 -5.26
C ASP A 7 6.16 -18.01 -6.25
N GLU A 8 6.10 -17.61 -7.52
CA GLU A 8 5.45 -18.35 -8.61
C GLU A 8 6.44 -19.29 -9.35
N ASP A 9 7.58 -19.59 -8.73
CA ASP A 9 8.60 -20.44 -9.34
C ASP A 9 8.22 -21.92 -9.34
N LYS A 10 9.01 -22.71 -10.08
CA LYS A 10 8.83 -24.16 -10.11
C LYS A 10 9.06 -24.76 -8.72
N GLY A 11 8.02 -25.35 -8.14
CA GLY A 11 8.10 -26.05 -6.86
C GLY A 11 9.07 -27.25 -6.87
N GLN A 12 9.83 -27.39 -5.79
CA GLN A 12 10.68 -28.54 -5.52
C GLN A 12 9.92 -29.56 -4.70
N THR A 13 9.86 -30.82 -5.16
CA THR A 13 9.12 -31.90 -4.48
C THR A 13 10.08 -32.97 -3.97
N GLN A 14 9.88 -33.40 -2.73
CA GLN A 14 10.61 -34.48 -2.08
C GLN A 14 9.64 -35.48 -1.45
N ARG A 15 10.01 -36.77 -1.49
CA ARG A 15 9.28 -37.81 -0.75
C ARG A 15 9.76 -37.85 0.70
N LEU A 16 8.84 -37.70 1.65
CA LEU A 16 9.14 -37.86 3.07
C LEU A 16 9.34 -39.35 3.42
N PRO A 17 10.12 -39.66 4.46
CA PRO A 17 10.32 -41.05 4.90
C PRO A 17 9.04 -41.73 5.39
N THR A 18 8.09 -40.96 5.92
CA THR A 18 6.83 -41.43 6.48
C THR A 18 5.71 -40.43 6.14
N ASP A 19 4.49 -40.94 6.02
CA ASP A 19 3.26 -40.14 5.87
C ASP A 19 2.60 -39.85 7.23
N GLN A 20 3.23 -40.23 8.35
CA GLN A 20 2.71 -39.92 9.68
C GLN A 20 2.83 -38.42 10.02
N PRO A 21 1.86 -37.84 10.74
CA PRO A 21 1.93 -36.45 11.19
C PRO A 21 3.10 -36.20 12.14
N ILE A 22 3.78 -35.07 11.97
CA ILE A 22 4.82 -34.60 12.88
C ILE A 22 4.18 -33.73 13.96
N SER A 23 4.21 -34.17 15.21
CA SER A 23 3.67 -33.39 16.33
C SER A 23 4.66 -32.32 16.79
N VAL A 24 4.25 -31.05 16.72
CA VAL A 24 5.02 -29.90 17.19
C VAL A 24 4.41 -29.36 18.49
N ARG A 25 5.24 -29.01 19.47
CA ARG A 25 4.79 -28.47 20.77
C ARG A 25 4.84 -26.95 20.85
N LYS A 26 5.80 -26.35 20.14
CA LYS A 26 6.04 -24.92 20.12
C LYS A 26 6.41 -24.52 18.69
N LEU A 27 5.85 -23.41 18.24
CA LEU A 27 6.20 -22.75 17.00
C LEU A 27 6.97 -21.48 17.35
N PHE A 28 8.09 -21.26 16.68
CA PHE A 28 8.88 -20.05 16.82
C PHE A 28 9.00 -19.40 15.44
N VAL A 29 8.94 -18.07 15.41
CA VAL A 29 9.01 -17.27 14.18
C VAL A 29 10.15 -16.26 14.34
N GLY A 30 10.95 -16.09 13.30
CA GLY A 30 12.12 -15.20 13.31
C GLY A 30 13.35 -15.78 14.02
N GLY A 31 13.20 -16.59 15.05
CA GLY A 31 14.35 -17.20 15.72
C GLY A 31 13.96 -18.01 16.95
N THR A 32 14.96 -18.61 17.59
CA THR A 32 14.78 -19.31 18.87
C THR A 32 15.85 -18.90 19.85
N SER A 33 15.50 -18.83 21.13
CA SER A 33 16.47 -18.57 22.20
C SER A 33 17.38 -19.77 22.42
N ALA A 34 18.57 -19.55 23.00
CA ALA A 34 19.65 -20.55 23.04
C ALA A 34 19.24 -21.91 23.65
N GLN A 35 18.29 -21.93 24.58
CA GLN A 35 17.79 -23.17 25.18
C GLN A 35 16.93 -24.03 24.24
N PHE A 36 16.39 -23.46 23.16
CA PHE A 36 15.61 -24.18 22.14
C PHE A 36 16.42 -24.44 20.85
N GLN A 37 17.63 -23.91 20.76
CA GLN A 37 18.54 -24.19 19.65
C GLN A 37 19.12 -25.60 19.79
N THR A 38 18.46 -26.56 19.15
CA THR A 38 18.95 -27.94 18.98
C THR A 38 19.64 -28.07 17.63
N ALA A 39 20.62 -28.99 17.51
CA ALA A 39 21.17 -29.32 16.19
C ALA A 39 20.04 -29.77 15.24
N PRO A 40 20.04 -29.35 13.96
CA PRO A 40 21.10 -28.60 13.25
C PRO A 40 21.02 -27.07 13.37
N LEU A 41 20.04 -26.51 14.10
CA LEU A 41 19.73 -25.07 14.13
C LEU A 41 20.68 -24.23 15.01
N ARG A 42 21.58 -24.87 15.78
CA ARG A 42 22.47 -24.19 16.76
C ARG A 42 23.36 -23.08 16.22
N ASN A 43 23.62 -23.05 14.92
CA ASN A 43 24.54 -22.08 14.31
C ASN A 43 23.84 -21.17 13.29
N ILE A 44 22.51 -21.11 13.30
CA ILE A 44 21.73 -20.26 12.41
C ILE A 44 21.43 -18.96 13.17
N PRO A 45 21.88 -17.79 12.69
CA PRO A 45 21.56 -16.52 13.33
C PRO A 45 20.04 -16.26 13.30
N PRO A 46 19.49 -15.51 14.28
CA PRO A 46 18.12 -15.04 14.20
C PRO A 46 17.87 -14.22 12.92
N PHE A 47 16.65 -14.27 12.42
CA PHE A 47 16.20 -13.53 11.25
C PHE A 47 15.97 -12.06 11.58
N GLU A 48 16.44 -11.18 10.70
CA GLU A 48 16.17 -9.75 10.73
C GLU A 48 15.37 -9.37 9.47
N GLY A 49 14.15 -8.86 9.65
CA GLY A 49 13.25 -8.52 8.57
C GLY A 49 11.78 -8.60 9.00
N CYS A 50 10.87 -8.62 8.05
CA CYS A 50 9.44 -8.81 8.35
C CYS A 50 8.92 -10.17 7.86
N ILE A 51 8.11 -10.81 8.68
CA ILE A 51 7.37 -12.03 8.35
C ILE A 51 5.89 -11.72 8.55
N TRP A 52 5.09 -11.88 7.49
CA TRP A 52 3.65 -11.65 7.53
C TRP A 52 2.89 -12.80 6.85
N ASN A 53 1.56 -12.80 6.98
CA ASN A 53 0.66 -13.70 6.25
C ASN A 53 1.01 -15.20 6.39
N LEU A 54 1.49 -15.62 7.56
CA LEU A 54 1.77 -17.02 7.84
C LEU A 54 0.45 -17.81 7.96
N VAL A 55 0.27 -18.80 7.10
CA VAL A 55 -0.88 -19.71 7.10
C VAL A 55 -0.41 -21.14 7.28
N ILE A 56 -0.97 -21.86 8.26
CA ILE A 56 -0.68 -23.27 8.51
C ILE A 56 -2.01 -24.02 8.54
N ASN A 57 -2.13 -25.10 7.75
CA ASN A 57 -3.38 -25.88 7.64
C ASN A 57 -4.61 -24.99 7.37
N ALA A 58 -4.49 -24.07 6.40
CA ALA A 58 -5.52 -23.09 6.03
C ALA A 58 -5.97 -22.14 7.18
N THR A 59 -5.21 -22.06 8.28
CA THR A 59 -5.49 -21.17 9.40
C THR A 59 -4.45 -20.04 9.43
N PRO A 60 -4.86 -18.75 9.41
CA PRO A 60 -3.93 -17.65 9.59
C PRO A 60 -3.41 -17.63 11.02
N MET A 61 -2.10 -17.46 11.17
CA MET A 61 -1.48 -17.36 12.48
C MET A 61 -1.65 -15.93 13.04
N ASP A 62 -2.24 -15.81 14.23
CA ASP A 62 -2.42 -14.53 14.91
C ASP A 62 -1.18 -14.19 15.75
N PHE A 63 -0.34 -13.30 15.22
CA PHE A 63 0.84 -12.80 15.94
C PHE A 63 0.49 -11.76 17.01
N ALA A 64 -0.75 -11.26 17.11
CA ALA A 64 -1.15 -10.32 18.16
C ALA A 64 -1.33 -11.00 19.52
N GLN A 65 -1.42 -12.33 19.57
CA GLN A 65 -1.54 -13.11 20.80
C GLN A 65 -0.43 -14.17 20.93
N PRO A 66 0.86 -13.77 20.95
CA PRO A 66 1.95 -14.72 21.10
C PRO A 66 2.01 -15.24 22.54
N VAL A 67 2.42 -16.50 22.71
CA VAL A 67 2.70 -17.06 24.06
C VAL A 67 3.89 -16.34 24.71
N SER A 68 4.87 -15.92 23.91
CA SER A 68 6.05 -15.14 24.31
C SER A 68 6.73 -14.55 23.08
N PHE A 69 7.42 -13.42 23.22
CA PHE A 69 8.25 -12.83 22.16
C PHE A 69 9.49 -12.13 22.74
N GLU A 70 10.52 -11.99 21.92
CA GLU A 70 11.77 -11.29 22.22
C GLU A 70 12.24 -10.62 20.91
N ASN A 71 12.61 -9.34 20.95
CA ASN A 71 13.06 -8.55 19.79
C ASN A 71 12.11 -8.61 18.56
N ALA A 72 10.80 -8.52 18.76
CA ALA A 72 9.81 -8.54 17.68
C ALA A 72 8.92 -7.29 17.67
N ASP A 73 8.82 -6.62 16.52
CA ASP A 73 7.89 -5.53 16.25
C ASP A 73 6.58 -6.06 15.66
N ILE A 74 5.62 -6.43 16.52
CA ILE A 74 4.36 -7.05 16.09
C ILE A 74 3.40 -6.00 15.51
N GLY A 75 2.73 -6.37 14.41
CA GLY A 75 1.64 -5.59 13.81
C GLY A 75 2.08 -4.58 12.75
N ARG A 76 3.37 -4.51 12.42
CA ARG A 76 3.90 -3.62 11.37
C ARG A 76 5.06 -4.28 10.63
N CYS A 77 5.18 -3.97 9.35
CA CYS A 77 6.43 -4.13 8.60
C CYS A 77 6.89 -2.72 8.21
N PRO A 78 7.99 -2.21 8.80
CA PRO A 78 8.54 -0.92 8.40
C PRO A 78 8.88 -0.93 6.90
N SER A 79 8.52 0.12 6.16
CA SER A 79 9.04 0.32 4.81
C SER A 79 10.53 0.64 4.91
N LEU A 80 11.34 -0.01 4.07
CA LEU A 80 12.79 0.22 4.03
C LEU A 80 13.14 1.52 3.28
N GLU A 81 12.21 2.10 2.52
CA GLU A 81 12.37 3.43 1.92
C GLU A 81 11.99 4.54 2.92
N PRO A 82 12.86 5.55 3.12
CA PRO A 82 12.42 6.86 3.58
C PRO A 82 11.42 7.41 2.55
N GLU A 83 10.24 7.87 2.98
CA GLU A 83 9.34 8.64 2.10
C GLU A 83 10.02 9.97 1.72
N VAL A 84 10.91 9.94 0.73
CA VAL A 84 11.28 11.15 -0.02
C VAL A 84 10.15 11.37 -1.00
N ARG A 85 9.06 11.96 -0.52
CA ARG A 85 8.13 12.64 -1.42
C ARG A 85 8.92 13.78 -2.05
N PRO A 86 9.06 13.85 -3.39
CA PRO A 86 9.50 15.09 -4.01
C PRO A 86 8.52 16.19 -3.55
N SER A 87 9.04 17.32 -3.09
CA SER A 87 8.21 18.50 -2.85
C SER A 87 7.44 18.81 -4.13
N GLU A 88 6.12 18.94 -4.03
CA GLU A 88 5.24 19.40 -5.11
C GLU A 88 5.49 20.90 -5.37
N ASP A 89 6.72 21.28 -5.72
CA ASP A 89 7.08 22.61 -6.21
C ASP A 89 7.22 22.53 -7.73
N GLU A 90 6.13 22.18 -8.42
CA GLU A 90 5.97 22.40 -9.86
C GLU A 90 4.57 23.02 -10.10
N ASP A 91 4.31 24.20 -9.49
CA ASP A 91 3.27 25.11 -9.99
C ASP A 91 3.74 25.68 -11.33
N LYS A 92 3.51 24.92 -12.40
CA LYS A 92 3.63 25.41 -13.77
C LYS A 92 2.29 25.20 -14.47
N PRO A 93 1.52 26.25 -14.76
CA PRO A 93 0.21 26.09 -15.36
C PRO A 93 0.34 25.60 -16.81
N ILE A 94 -0.20 24.41 -17.07
CA ILE A 94 -0.39 23.86 -18.40
C ILE A 94 -1.58 24.60 -19.03
N PRO A 95 -1.45 25.22 -20.23
CA PRO A 95 -2.58 25.87 -20.88
C PRO A 95 -3.60 24.82 -21.31
N SER A 96 -4.81 24.89 -20.76
CA SER A 96 -5.94 24.04 -21.13
C SER A 96 -6.28 24.24 -22.61
N THR A 97 -6.00 23.24 -23.45
CA THR A 97 -6.56 23.14 -24.78
C THR A 97 -8.00 22.65 -24.67
N VAL A 98 -8.93 23.54 -25.03
CA VAL A 98 -10.38 23.32 -25.08
C VAL A 98 -10.71 22.19 -26.06
N LEU A 99 -11.36 21.13 -25.54
CA LEU A 99 -11.99 20.07 -26.32
C LEU A 99 -13.26 20.63 -27.00
N VAL A 100 -13.19 20.88 -28.31
CA VAL A 100 -14.34 21.26 -29.14
C VAL A 100 -15.13 20.00 -29.50
N GLN A 101 -16.35 19.85 -28.98
CA GLN A 101 -17.36 18.95 -29.53
C GLN A 101 -18.22 19.72 -30.56
N PRO A 102 -18.45 19.19 -31.78
CA PRO A 102 -19.33 19.83 -32.74
C PRO A 102 -20.78 19.35 -32.59
N GLU A 103 -21.71 20.26 -32.36
CA GLU A 103 -23.15 20.01 -32.52
C GLU A 103 -23.68 20.66 -33.80
N LEU A 104 -24.55 19.90 -34.48
CA LEU A 104 -25.08 20.08 -35.82
C LEU A 104 -26.24 21.09 -35.90
N ASP A 105 -26.19 21.90 -36.97
CA ASP A 105 -27.27 22.43 -37.80
C ASP A 105 -28.49 23.13 -37.16
N THR A 106 -28.64 24.43 -37.44
CA THR A 106 -29.86 24.93 -38.10
C THR A 106 -29.64 26.28 -38.82
N ASN A 107 -30.27 26.37 -39.98
CA ASN A 107 -30.16 27.32 -41.06
C ASN A 107 -31.01 28.60 -40.82
N GLY A 108 -30.59 29.76 -41.38
CA GLY A 108 -31.54 30.83 -41.74
C GLY A 108 -31.26 32.28 -41.29
N GLU A 109 -30.44 32.99 -42.07
CA GLU A 109 -30.74 34.33 -42.64
C GLU A 109 -30.86 35.61 -41.76
N LYS A 110 -29.83 36.47 -41.91
CA LYS A 110 -29.87 37.94 -42.20
C LYS A 110 -29.84 39.00 -41.07
N GLU A 111 -28.92 39.94 -41.31
CA GLU A 111 -28.91 41.37 -40.96
C GLU A 111 -28.09 41.84 -39.73
N ARG A 112 -26.99 42.57 -40.01
CA ARG A 112 -26.25 43.42 -39.05
C ARG A 112 -26.75 44.85 -39.26
N PRO A 113 -27.00 45.69 -38.24
CA PRO A 113 -25.94 46.63 -37.81
C PRO A 113 -25.99 47.21 -36.35
N ARG A 114 -24.79 47.49 -35.83
CA ARG A 114 -24.36 48.57 -34.88
C ARG A 114 -24.83 48.58 -33.40
N VAL A 115 -23.88 49.02 -32.56
CA VAL A 115 -23.80 49.10 -31.08
C VAL A 115 -24.47 50.37 -30.52
N PRO A 116 -24.92 50.39 -29.24
CA PRO A 116 -24.45 51.41 -28.28
C PRO A 116 -24.10 50.83 -26.87
N PRO A 117 -23.47 51.61 -25.96
CA PRO A 117 -22.60 51.09 -24.90
C PRO A 117 -23.21 51.05 -23.48
N ALA A 118 -22.55 50.24 -22.64
CA ALA A 118 -22.30 50.32 -21.18
C ALA A 118 -23.44 50.63 -20.17
N SER A 119 -23.52 49.79 -19.14
CA SER A 119 -24.07 50.14 -17.81
C SER A 119 -23.16 49.54 -16.72
N PRO A 120 -22.93 50.25 -15.59
CA PRO A 120 -21.88 49.95 -14.60
C PRO A 120 -22.29 48.84 -13.61
N PRO A 121 -21.35 48.23 -12.88
CA PRO A 121 -21.65 47.19 -11.90
C PRO A 121 -22.14 47.78 -10.58
N PRO A 122 -23.06 47.12 -9.85
CA PRO A 122 -23.35 47.48 -8.47
C PRO A 122 -22.26 46.92 -7.52
N SER A 123 -21.76 47.80 -6.66
CA SER A 123 -20.75 47.57 -5.63
C SER A 123 -21.36 47.14 -4.28
N LEU A 124 -20.79 46.08 -3.68
CA LEU A 124 -20.39 45.85 -2.26
C LEU A 124 -21.42 46.11 -1.11
N PRO A 125 -21.34 45.41 0.06
CA PRO A 125 -20.10 45.31 0.86
C PRO A 125 -19.78 43.97 1.54
N SER A 126 -18.47 43.78 1.70
CA SER A 126 -17.83 42.84 2.59
C SER A 126 -18.07 43.22 4.05
N THR A 127 -18.47 42.25 4.88
CA THR A 127 -18.35 42.36 6.33
C THR A 127 -17.32 41.34 6.82
N LEU A 128 -16.18 41.89 7.20
CA LEU A 128 -15.14 41.26 8.02
C LEU A 128 -15.67 41.14 9.46
N VAL A 129 -15.53 39.98 10.08
CA VAL A 129 -15.59 39.85 11.54
C VAL A 129 -14.38 39.04 11.98
N SER A 130 -13.36 39.74 12.49
CA SER A 130 -12.40 39.21 13.45
C SER A 130 -12.83 39.69 14.83
N ILE A 131 -12.81 38.80 15.82
CA ILE A 131 -12.77 39.19 17.22
C ILE A 131 -11.77 38.27 17.94
N ALA A 132 -11.04 38.93 18.86
CA ALA A 132 -9.86 38.56 19.64
C ALA A 132 -9.90 37.21 20.36
#